data_AF-A0AAU5DI28-F1
#
_entry.id   AF-A0AAU5DI28-F1
#
_cell.length_a   1.000
_cell.length_b   1.000
_cell.length_c   1.000
_cell.angle_alpha   90.00
_cell.angle_beta   90.00
_cell.angle_gamma   90.00
#
_symmetry.space_group_name_H-M   'P 1'
#
loop_
_entity.id
_entity.type
_entity.pdbx_description
1 polymer ?
#
loop_
_entity_poly.entity_id
_entity_poly.type
_entity_poly.pdbx_seq_one_letter_code
_entity_poly.pdbx_strand_id
1 'polypeptide(L)'
;MIDDLRAAALRAIHLLEQPDGGRGNEDMNPHTRDVSAYSLASMLTFGRTRDQDSTAHLVHMVFGGKPERIESRRRWVAWELDRLGYAEASRLLSDMTRDESLPYMQRGLPLTRIDRPADSNLLRQTPR
;
A
#
# COMPACT_ATOMS: atom_id res chain seq x y z
N MET A 1 -8.55 0.04 -6.71
CA MET A 1 -7.74 0.39 -5.53
C MET A 1 -7.54 -0.78 -4.59
N ILE A 2 -8.58 -1.19 -3.85
CA ILE A 2 -8.46 -2.25 -2.84
C ILE A 2 -8.02 -3.57 -3.47
N ASP A 3 -8.58 -3.92 -4.63
CA ASP A 3 -8.15 -5.09 -5.40
C ASP A 3 -6.69 -4.99 -5.86
N ASP A 4 -6.24 -3.78 -6.23
CA ASP A 4 -4.85 -3.53 -6.62
C ASP A 4 -3.89 -3.66 -5.43
N LEU A 5 -4.29 -3.21 -4.24
CA LEU A 5 -3.55 -3.42 -3.00
C LEU A 5 -3.52 -4.91 -2.61
N ARG A 6 -4.62 -5.65 -2.80
CA ARG A 6 -4.61 -7.12 -2.60
C ARG A 6 -3.66 -7.80 -3.57
N ALA A 7 -3.67 -7.39 -4.85
CA ALA A 7 -2.75 -7.91 -5.85
C ALA A 7 -1.29 -7.58 -5.50
N ALA A 8 -1.01 -6.37 -5.01
CA ALA A 8 0.32 -6.00 -4.52
C ALA A 8 0.75 -6.84 -3.32
N ALA A 9 -0.15 -7.08 -2.36
CA ALA A 9 0.14 -7.92 -1.20
C ALA A 9 0.43 -9.38 -1.60
N LEU A 10 -0.31 -9.93 -2.57
CA LEU A 10 -0.02 -11.27 -3.11
C LEU A 10 1.35 -11.34 -3.78
N ARG A 11 1.72 -10.34 -4.58
CA ARG A 11 3.05 -10.26 -5.17
C ARG A 11 4.14 -10.18 -4.10
N ALA A 12 3.95 -9.35 -3.08
CA ALA A 12 4.88 -9.21 -1.97
C ALA A 12 5.05 -10.54 -1.19
N ILE A 13 3.97 -11.26 -0.89
CA ILE A 13 4.03 -12.58 -0.26
C ILE A 13 4.80 -13.56 -1.13
N HIS A 14 4.47 -13.63 -2.42
CA HIS A 14 5.16 -14.53 -3.35
C HIS A 14 6.67 -14.26 -3.39
N LEU A 15 7.09 -12.99 -3.39
CA LEU A 15 8.50 -12.61 -3.41
C LEU A 15 9.22 -12.93 -2.09
N LEU A 16 8.54 -12.82 -0.94
CA LEU A 16 9.12 -13.23 0.35
C LEU A 16 9.43 -14.74 0.41
N GLU A 17 8.71 -15.55 -0.37
CA GLU A 17 8.94 -16.99 -0.48
C GLU A 17 10.06 -17.36 -1.49
N GLN A 18 10.53 -16.41 -2.30
CA GLN A 18 11.63 -16.66 -3.24
C GLN A 18 12.98 -16.73 -2.50
N PRO A 19 13.94 -17.60 -2.94
CA PRO A 19 15.22 -17.79 -2.25
C PRO A 19 16.06 -16.52 -2.09
N ASP A 20 15.90 -15.55 -2.99
CA ASP A 20 16.60 -14.27 -3.01
C ASP A 20 15.74 -13.10 -2.49
N GLY A 21 14.51 -13.40 -2.03
CA GLY A 21 13.54 -12.41 -1.58
C GLY A 21 13.20 -11.38 -2.65
N GLY A 22 13.20 -11.75 -3.94
CA GLY A 22 12.84 -10.86 -5.05
C GLY A 22 13.87 -9.77 -5.36
N ARG A 23 15.16 -10.00 -5.07
CA ARG A 23 16.23 -9.03 -5.34
C ARG A 23 16.31 -8.72 -6.84
N GLY A 24 16.31 -7.43 -7.20
CA GLY A 24 16.43 -6.97 -8.58
C GLY A 24 15.11 -6.71 -9.30
N ASN A 25 13.97 -6.81 -8.62
CA ASN A 25 12.67 -6.44 -9.17
C ASN A 25 12.43 -4.93 -8.95
N GLU A 26 12.59 -4.12 -10.00
CA GLU A 26 12.57 -2.64 -9.93
C GLU A 26 11.21 -2.07 -9.49
N ASP A 27 10.11 -2.79 -9.76
CA ASP A 27 8.75 -2.43 -9.35
C ASP A 27 8.42 -2.85 -7.90
N MET A 28 9.41 -3.29 -7.12
CA MET A 28 9.18 -3.78 -5.76
C MET A 28 9.08 -2.64 -4.75
N ASN A 29 8.03 -2.69 -3.93
CA ASN A 29 7.93 -1.86 -2.74
C ASN A 29 9.15 -2.09 -1.82
N PRO A 30 9.98 -1.06 -1.57
CA PRO A 30 11.22 -1.21 -0.81
C PRO A 30 10.98 -1.66 0.64
N HIS A 31 9.77 -1.45 1.16
CA HIS A 31 9.36 -1.84 2.51
C HIS A 31 8.87 -3.28 2.62
N THR A 32 8.85 -4.05 1.52
CA THR A 32 8.32 -5.43 1.52
C THR A 32 9.03 -6.33 2.53
N ARG A 33 10.34 -6.14 2.75
CA ARG A 33 11.12 -6.93 3.71
C ARG A 33 10.86 -6.56 5.17
N ASP A 34 10.34 -5.37 5.42
CA ASP A 34 10.08 -4.86 6.78
C ASP A 34 8.70 -5.29 7.29
N VAL A 35 7.85 -5.83 6.41
CA VAL A 35 6.49 -6.22 6.72
C VAL A 35 6.38 -7.75 6.70
N SER A 36 5.69 -8.32 7.70
CA SER A 36 5.54 -9.77 7.77
C SER A 36 4.54 -10.30 6.73
N ALA A 37 4.78 -11.51 6.23
CA ALA A 37 3.83 -12.23 5.37
C ALA A 37 2.43 -12.30 5.99
N TYR A 38 2.33 -12.46 7.32
CA TYR A 38 1.07 -12.37 8.06
C TYR A 38 0.36 -11.03 7.89
N SER A 39 1.09 -9.91 7.96
CA SER A 39 0.50 -8.57 7.80
C SER A 39 0.05 -8.35 6.36
N LEU A 40 0.79 -8.84 5.36
CA LEU A 40 0.36 -8.81 3.95
C LEU A 40 -0.87 -9.69 3.73
N ALA A 41 -0.90 -10.90 4.31
CA ALA A 41 -2.05 -11.80 4.19
C ALA A 41 -3.32 -11.19 4.78
N SER A 42 -3.20 -10.43 5.88
CA SER A 42 -4.33 -9.69 6.44
C SER A 42 -4.86 -8.56 5.54
N MET A 43 -4.09 -8.11 4.55
CA MET A 43 -4.59 -7.16 3.54
C MET A 43 -5.46 -7.86 2.50
N LEU A 44 -5.32 -9.17 2.30
CA LEU A 44 -6.15 -9.93 1.36
C LEU A 44 -7.61 -10.06 1.81
N THR A 45 -7.89 -9.77 3.08
CA THR A 45 -9.24 -9.85 3.65
C THR A 45 -10.04 -8.56 3.47
N PHE A 46 -9.50 -7.52 2.81
CA PHE A 46 -10.24 -6.28 2.54
C PHE A 46 -11.63 -6.59 1.96
N GLY A 47 -12.66 -5.80 2.26
CA GLY A 47 -13.95 -5.79 1.55
C GLY A 47 -14.78 -7.09 1.53
N ARG A 48 -14.45 -8.12 2.33
CA ARG A 48 -15.28 -9.33 2.45
C ARG A 48 -16.42 -9.21 3.46
N THR A 49 -16.42 -8.16 4.29
CA THR A 49 -17.51 -7.82 5.20
C THR A 49 -18.28 -6.62 4.62
N ARG A 50 -19.56 -6.83 4.30
CA ARG A 50 -20.45 -5.89 3.58
C ARG A 50 -20.68 -4.55 4.29
N ASP A 51 -20.31 -4.41 5.56
CA ASP A 51 -20.78 -3.32 6.43
C ASP A 51 -19.73 -2.22 6.71
N GLN A 52 -18.49 -2.35 6.20
CA GLN A 52 -17.44 -1.34 6.40
C GLN A 52 -16.92 -0.78 5.08
N ASP A 53 -16.74 0.55 5.03
CA ASP A 53 -15.96 1.20 3.99
C ASP A 53 -14.58 0.52 3.90
N SER A 54 -14.21 0.06 2.71
CA SER A 54 -13.00 -0.73 2.51
C SER A 54 -11.71 0.06 2.82
N THR A 55 -11.76 1.39 2.73
CA THR A 55 -10.64 2.27 3.11
C THR A 55 -10.60 2.50 4.62
N ALA A 56 -11.74 2.53 5.29
CA ALA A 56 -11.81 2.60 6.75
C ALA A 56 -11.23 1.32 7.36
N HIS A 57 -11.56 0.18 6.74
CA HIS A 57 -10.98 -1.11 7.09
C HIS A 57 -9.46 -1.18 6.85
N LEU A 58 -8.95 -0.56 5.77
CA LEU A 58 -7.52 -0.42 5.52
C LEU A 58 -6.82 0.33 6.67
N VAL A 59 -7.37 1.47 7.10
CA VAL A 59 -6.82 2.25 8.23
C VAL A 59 -6.84 1.45 9.53
N HIS A 60 -7.95 0.77 9.81
CA HIS A 60 -8.06 -0.14 10.95
C HIS A 60 -6.94 -1.19 10.96
N MET A 61 -6.58 -1.73 9.80
CA MET A 61 -5.54 -2.76 9.68
C MET A 61 -4.11 -2.20 9.80
N VAL A 62 -3.87 -1.01 9.27
CA VAL A 62 -2.55 -0.35 9.39
C VAL A 62 -2.24 -0.04 10.85
N PHE A 63 -3.18 0.57 11.57
CA PHE A 63 -2.97 1.05 12.95
C PHE A 63 -3.47 0.08 14.04
N GLY A 64 -4.09 -1.03 13.65
CA GLY A 64 -4.62 -2.05 14.55
C GLY A 64 -3.60 -3.10 14.99
N GLY A 65 -3.85 -3.68 16.16
CA GLY A 65 -3.03 -4.75 16.73
C GLY A 65 -1.79 -4.24 17.45
N LYS A 66 -0.66 -4.92 17.27
CA LYS A 66 0.57 -4.67 18.02
C LYS A 66 1.30 -3.40 17.53
N PRO A 67 1.68 -2.46 18.42
CA PRO A 67 2.29 -1.18 18.03
C PRO A 67 3.54 -1.32 17.14
N GLU A 68 4.38 -2.31 17.39
CA GLU A 68 5.62 -2.55 16.65
C GLU A 68 5.42 -2.89 15.16
N ARG A 69 4.18 -3.21 14.75
CA ARG A 69 3.85 -3.54 13.35
C ARG A 69 3.27 -2.35 12.58
N ILE A 70 2.89 -1.29 13.27
CA ILE A 70 2.18 -0.15 12.66
C ILE A 70 3.08 0.51 11.62
N GLU A 71 4.33 0.79 11.98
CA GLU A 71 5.21 1.58 11.11
C GLU A 71 5.54 0.88 9.80
N SER A 72 5.86 -0.42 9.83
CA SER A 72 6.17 -1.16 8.60
C SER A 72 4.96 -1.31 7.68
N ARG A 73 3.76 -1.55 8.25
CA ARG A 73 2.51 -1.56 7.48
C ARG A 73 2.21 -0.21 6.87
N ARG A 74 2.36 0.87 7.65
CA ARG A 74 2.08 2.24 7.25
C ARG A 74 2.95 2.63 6.05
N ARG A 75 4.26 2.42 6.13
CA ARG A 75 5.21 2.68 5.03
C ARG A 75 4.89 1.86 3.79
N TRP A 76 4.63 0.56 3.98
CA TRP A 76 4.32 -0.32 2.87
C TRP A 76 3.04 0.12 2.13
N VAL A 77 1.95 0.38 2.86
CA VAL A 77 0.67 0.81 2.27
C VAL A 77 0.79 2.19 1.63
N ALA A 78 1.45 3.14 2.29
CA ALA A 78 1.63 4.48 1.74
C ALA A 78 2.39 4.45 0.40
N TRP A 79 3.44 3.65 0.30
CA TRP A 79 4.17 3.48 -0.95
C TRP A 79 3.30 2.89 -2.07
N GLU A 80 2.51 1.83 -1.78
CA GLU A 80 1.60 1.27 -2.79
C GLU A 80 0.51 2.25 -3.21
N LEU A 81 -0.03 3.04 -2.27
CA LEU A 81 -1.00 4.07 -2.59
C LEU A 81 -0.42 5.10 -3.56
N ASP A 82 0.82 5.56 -3.34
CA ASP A 82 1.50 6.49 -4.25
C ASP A 82 1.73 5.85 -5.64
N ARG A 83 2.23 4.61 -5.68
CA ARG A 83 2.44 3.87 -6.93
C ARG A 83 1.14 3.71 -7.73
N LEU A 84 0.02 3.54 -7.05
CA LEU A 84 -1.31 3.41 -7.65
C LEU A 84 -1.98 4.77 -7.99
N GLY A 85 -1.31 5.90 -7.78
CA GLY A 85 -1.82 7.23 -8.11
C GLY A 85 -2.67 7.89 -7.01
N TYR A 86 -2.66 7.36 -5.79
CA TYR A 86 -3.36 7.92 -4.62
C TYR A 86 -2.41 8.74 -3.74
N ALA A 87 -1.74 9.73 -4.32
CA ALA A 87 -0.70 10.53 -3.67
C ALA A 87 -1.19 11.25 -2.40
N GLU A 88 -2.42 11.77 -2.39
CA GLU A 88 -3.00 12.44 -1.22
C GLU A 88 -3.19 11.47 -0.05
N ALA A 89 -3.76 10.29 -0.33
CA ALA A 89 -3.94 9.24 0.67
C ALA A 89 -2.59 8.70 1.18
N SER A 90 -1.59 8.57 0.29
CA SER A 90 -0.23 8.16 0.64
C SER A 90 0.43 9.16 1.60
N ARG A 91 0.39 10.46 1.27
CA ARG A 91 0.95 11.52 2.10
C ARG A 91 0.28 11.58 3.47
N LEU A 92 -1.05 11.59 3.47
CA LEU A 92 -1.83 11.58 4.71
C LEU A 92 -1.45 10.38 5.58
N LEU A 93 -1.37 9.17 5.01
CA LEU A 93 -1.01 7.97 5.76
C LEU A 93 0.44 7.99 6.27
N SER A 94 1.37 8.59 5.52
CA SER A 94 2.79 8.71 5.88
C SER A 94 3.04 9.61 7.08
N ASP A 95 2.21 10.64 7.27
CA ASP A 95 2.33 11.59 8.38
C ASP A 95 1.45 11.19 9.58
N MET A 96 0.43 10.38 9.35
CA MET A 96 -0.58 10.03 10.36
C MET A 96 -0.02 9.18 11.51
N THR A 97 -0.28 9.65 12.73
CA THR A 97 -0.08 8.92 13.98
C THR A 97 -1.27 7.99 14.28
N ARG A 98 -1.09 7.12 15.29
CA ARG A 98 -2.17 6.21 15.71
C ARG A 98 -3.41 6.97 16.18
N ASP A 99 -3.26 8.03 16.96
CA ASP A 99 -4.41 8.76 17.51
C ASP A 99 -5.16 9.53 16.40
N GLU A 100 -4.42 10.08 15.44
CA GLU A 100 -5.00 10.75 14.27
C GLU A 100 -5.74 9.79 13.32
N SER A 101 -5.46 8.49 13.39
CA SER A 101 -6.12 7.49 12.54
C SER A 101 -7.56 7.16 12.94
N LEU A 102 -7.94 7.42 14.20
CA LEU A 102 -9.26 7.09 14.76
C LEU A 102 -10.46 7.60 13.94
N PRO A 103 -10.53 8.86 13.47
CA PRO A 103 -11.62 9.30 12.61
C PRO A 103 -11.66 8.58 11.25
N TYR A 104 -10.51 8.22 10.70
CA TYR A 104 -10.40 7.55 9.40
C TYR A 104 -10.73 6.06 9.47
N MET A 105 -10.59 5.44 10.64
CA MET A 105 -11.07 4.08 10.91
C MET A 105 -12.59 3.95 10.74
N GLN A 106 -13.35 5.04 10.86
CA GLN A 106 -14.80 5.05 10.65
C GLN A 106 -15.19 5.59 9.26
N ARG A 107 -14.50 6.65 8.82
CA ARG A 107 -14.88 7.41 7.61
C ARG A 107 -14.14 7.01 6.35
N GLY A 108 -13.02 6.29 6.48
CA GLY A 108 -12.16 5.98 5.36
C GLY A 108 -11.17 7.09 5.00
N LEU A 109 -10.19 6.75 4.16
CA LEU A 109 -9.22 7.72 3.63
C LEU A 109 -9.84 8.50 2.46
N PRO A 110 -9.54 9.80 2.32
CA PRO A 110 -9.89 10.54 1.10
C PRO A 110 -9.11 9.95 -0.07
N LEU A 111 -9.81 9.39 -1.06
CA LEU A 111 -9.20 8.81 -2.24
C LEU A 111 -9.39 9.72 -3.45
N THR A 112 -8.41 10.59 -3.67
CA THR A 112 -8.29 11.32 -4.93
C THR A 112 -7.22 10.64 -5.77
N ARG A 113 -7.63 10.05 -6.91
CA ARG A 113 -6.68 9.46 -7.86
C ARG A 113 -6.14 10.57 -8.75
N ILE A 114 -4.84 10.77 -8.73
CA ILE A 114 -4.12 11.59 -9.68
C ILE A 114 -3.38 10.61 -10.57
N ASP A 115 -3.81 10.50 -11.83
CA ASP A 115 -3.02 9.73 -12.79
C ASP A 115 -1.67 10.45 -12.93
N ARG A 116 -0.59 9.80 -12.48
CA ARG A 116 0.75 10.23 -12.88
C ARG A 116 0.74 10.23 -14.41
N PRO A 117 1.13 11.33 -15.09
CA PRO A 117 1.37 11.25 -16.51
C PRO A 117 2.36 10.09 -16.70
N ALA A 118 1.95 9.06 -17.43
CA ALA A 118 2.87 8.01 -17.84
C ALA A 118 4.08 8.73 -18.42
N ASP A 119 5.29 8.36 -17.98
CA ASP A 119 6.55 8.88 -18.53
C ASP A 119 6.60 8.56 -20.04
N SER A 120 5.90 9.38 -20.81
CA SER A 120 5.69 9.25 -22.24
C SER A 120 6.84 9.92 -23.00
N ASN A 121 7.96 10.15 -22.32
CA ASN A 121 9.12 10.90 -22.81
C ASN A 121 10.39 10.06 -23.00
N LEU A 122 10.30 8.71 -22.99
CA LEU A 122 11.43 7.85 -23.33
C LEU A 122 11.46 7.36 -24.80
N LEU A 123 10.63 7.92 -25.69
CA LEU A 123 10.63 7.58 -27.12
C LEU A 123 10.56 8.80 -28.02
N ARG A 124 11.61 9.64 -27.98
CA ARG A 124 12.02 10.63 -29.01
C ARG A 124 13.28 11.28 -28.42
N GLN A 125 14.49 10.83 -28.71
CA GLN A 125 15.24 11.12 -29.92
C GLN A 125 16.57 10.35 -29.80
N THR A 126 16.91 9.44 -30.71
CA THR A 126 17.91 9.60 -31.79
C THR A 126 18.17 8.21 -32.41
N PRO A 127 18.75 8.02 -33.62
CA PRO A 127 19.47 8.99 -34.46
C PRO A 127 19.06 9.00 -35.95
N ARG A 128 19.55 10.00 -36.69
CA ARG A 128 19.99 9.84 -38.09
C ARG A 128 21.36 10.48 -38.22
#